data_AF-A0A1G8BLT7-F1
#
_entry.id   AF-A0A1G8BLT7-F1
#
_cell.length_a   1.000
_cell.length_b   1.000
_cell.length_c   1.000
_cell.angle_alpha   90.00
_cell.angle_beta   90.00
_cell.angle_gamma   90.00
#
_symmetry.space_group_name_H-M   'P 1'
#
loop_
_entity.id
_entity.type
_entity.pdbx_description
1 polymer ?
#
loop_
_entity_poly.entity_id
_entity_poly.type
_entity_poly.pdbx_seq_one_letter_code
_entity_poly.pdbx_strand_id
1 'polypeptide(L)' 'MADNNKEATFVVHINKCENESWQGQVTWADRDEKINFRSAMELMNIMDAALDSEE' A
#
# COMPACT_ATOMS: atom_id res chain seq x y z
N MET A 1 -11.42 -15.16 -22.06
CA MET A 1 -12.02 -15.04 -20.72
C MET A 1 -10.84 -14.76 -19.81
N ALA A 2 -10.48 -13.49 -19.67
CA ALA A 2 -9.37 -13.09 -18.82
C ALA A 2 -10.01 -12.58 -17.53
N ASP A 3 -9.70 -13.28 -16.46
CA ASP A 3 -10.17 -13.07 -15.12
C ASP A 3 -10.00 -11.60 -14.75
N ASN A 4 -11.10 -10.95 -14.36
CA ASN A 4 -11.11 -9.59 -13.83
C ASN A 4 -10.58 -9.63 -12.38
N ASN A 5 -9.36 -10.14 -12.21
CA ASN A 5 -8.65 -10.10 -10.95
C ASN A 5 -8.11 -8.66 -10.82
N LYS A 6 -8.67 -7.88 -9.90
CA LYS A 6 -8.20 -6.52 -9.59
C LYS A 6 -6.83 -6.65 -8.91
N GLU A 7 -5.79 -6.82 -9.72
CA GLU A 7 -4.42 -7.03 -9.27
C GLU A 7 -3.73 -5.68 -9.06
N ALA A 8 -3.86 -5.11 -7.87
CA ALA A 8 -3.11 -3.91 -7.50
C ALA A 8 -1.70 -4.28 -7.02
N THR A 9 -0.68 -3.71 -7.68
CA THR A 9 0.73 -3.93 -7.31
C THR A 9 1.22 -2.81 -6.39
N PHE A 10 1.68 -3.16 -5.18
CA PHE A 10 2.21 -2.21 -4.21
C PHE A 10 3.68 -2.52 -3.89
N VAL A 11 4.52 -1.48 -3.87
CA VAL A 11 5.93 -1.54 -3.47
C VAL A 11 6.08 -0.87 -2.11
N VAL A 12 6.41 -1.64 -1.08
CA VAL A 12 6.57 -1.15 0.28
C VAL A 12 8.05 -1.00 0.62
N HIS A 13 8.49 0.23 0.89
CA HIS A 13 9.79 0.54 1.46
C HIS A 13 9.67 0.80 2.95
N ILE A 14 10.21 -0.09 3.77
CA ILE A 14 10.29 0.07 5.23
C ILE A 14 11.65 0.70 5.55
N ASN A 15 11.64 1.95 6.01
CA ASN A 15 12.88 2.68 6.31
C ASN A 15 13.26 2.55 7.78
N LYS A 16 12.26 2.40 8.66
CA LYS A 16 12.46 2.29 10.10
C LYS A 16 11.47 1.30 10.71
N CYS A 17 11.96 0.50 11.64
CA CYS A 17 11.17 -0.36 12.51
C CYS A 17 11.60 -0.09 13.95
N GLU A 18 11.07 0.98 14.54
CA GLU A 18 11.33 1.38 15.93
C GLU A 18 10.01 1.30 16.72
N ASN A 19 10.07 0.87 17.99
CA ASN A 19 8.88 0.68 18.85
C ASN A 19 7.78 -0.16 18.19
N GLU A 20 8.17 -1.31 17.62
CA GLU A 20 7.22 -2.30 17.07
C GLU A 20 6.33 -1.75 15.93
N SER A 21 6.68 -0.57 15.41
CA SER A 21 5.92 0.14 14.39
C SER A 21 6.73 0.28 13.11
N TRP A 22 6.19 -0.25 12.02
CA TRP A 22 6.79 -0.06 10.70
C TRP A 22 6.53 1.36 10.19
N GLN A 23 7.59 2.08 9.87
CA GLN A 23 7.54 3.41 9.27
C GLN A 23 8.25 3.38 7.93
N GLY A 24 7.59 3.93 6.93
CA GLY A 24 8.08 3.82 5.57
C GLY A 24 7.17 4.48 4.55
N GLN A 25 7.29 4.01 3.32
CA GLN A 25 6.52 4.50 2.20
C GLN A 25 6.04 3.32 1.36
N VAL A 26 4.76 3.34 1.02
CA VAL A 26 4.18 2.44 0.02
C VAL A 26 4.01 3.20 -1.28
N THR A 27 4.31 2.53 -2.38
CA THR A 27 4.14 3.06 -3.74
C THR A 27 3.20 2.14 -4.49
N TRP A 28 2.07 2.66 -4.92
CA TRP A 28 1.15 1.97 -5.80
C TRP A 28 1.73 2.02 -7.23
N ALA A 29 2.16 0.87 -7.74
CA ALA A 29 2.84 0.79 -9.03
C ALA A 29 1.91 1.05 -10.21
N ASP A 30 0.60 0.79 -10.06
CA ASP A 30 -0.39 1.01 -11.12
C ASP A 30 -0.69 2.50 -11.33
N ARG A 31 -0.82 3.26 -10.23
CA ARG A 31 -1.12 4.69 -10.22
C ARG A 31 0.10 5.62 -10.07
N ASP A 32 1.31 5.06 -9.94
CA ASP A 32 2.54 5.74 -9.51
C ASP A 32 2.35 6.58 -8.22
N GLU A 33 1.42 6.17 -7.36
CA GLU A 33 1.06 6.95 -6.18
C GLU A 33 1.91 6.56 -4.98
N LYS A 34 2.51 7.56 -4.33
CA LYS A 34 3.49 7.37 -3.25
C LYS A 34 2.93 7.88 -1.94
N ILE A 35 2.72 6.98 -0.99
CA ILE A 35 2.06 7.27 0.27
C ILE A 35 2.97 6.87 1.41
N ASN A 36 3.24 7.79 2.33
CA ASN A 36 4.03 7.52 3.52
C ASN A 36 3.12 6.95 4.61
N PHE A 37 3.57 5.87 5.26
CA PHE A 37 2.86 5.25 6.37
C PHE A 37 3.73 5.30 7.62
N ARG A 38 3.10 5.53 8.78
CA ARG A 38 3.79 5.62 10.08
C ARG A 38 3.58 4.37 10.94
N SER A 39 2.77 3.42 10.46
CA SER A 39 2.48 2.17 11.15
C SER A 39 1.96 1.10 10.18
N ALA A 40 2.03 -0.17 10.59
CA ALA A 40 1.48 -1.29 9.81
C ALA A 40 -0.04 -1.17 9.56
N MET A 41 -0.79 -0.62 10.51
CA MET A 41 -2.21 -0.31 10.36
C MET A 41 -2.48 0.74 9.27
N GLU A 42 -1.68 1.82 9.22
CA GLU A 42 -1.82 2.81 8.14
C GLU A 42 -1.52 2.18 6.77
N LEU A 43 -0.48 1.34 6.68
CA LEU A 43 -0.17 0.63 5.45
C LEU A 43 -1.36 -0.20 4.94
N MET A 44 -1.99 -0.97 5.83
CA MET A 44 -3.19 -1.77 5.49
C MET A 44 -4.35 -0.90 5.06
N ASN A 45 -4.61 0.22 5.76
CA ASN A 45 -5.69 1.14 5.41
C ASN A 45 -5.47 1.79 4.03
N ILE A 46 -4.21 2.09 3.69
CA ILE A 46 -3.84 2.62 2.36
C ILE A 46 -4.08 1.58 1.27
N MET A 47 -3.66 0.33 1.49
CA MET A 47 -3.88 -0.76 0.52
C MET A 47 -5.38 -1.05 0.34
N ASP A 48 -6.14 -1.07 1.43
CA ASP A 48 -7.59 -1.27 1.43
C ASP A 48 -8.30 -0.16 0.66
N ALA A 49 -7.98 1.12 0.95
CA ALA A 49 -8.53 2.27 0.24
C ALA A 49 -8.16 2.30 -1.26
N ALA A 50 -6.96 1.83 -1.62
CA ALA A 50 -6.53 1.72 -3.00
C ALA A 50 -7.33 0.64 -3.76
N LEU A 51 -7.58 -0.51 -3.13
CA LEU A 51 -8.39 -1.60 -3.68
C LEU A 51 -9.89 -1.24 -3.76
N ASP A 52 -10.40 -0.46 -2.81
CA ASP A 52 -11.80 0.02 -2.76
C ASP A 52 -12.07 1.11 -3.81
N SER A 53 -11.07 1.92 -4.15
CA SER A 53 -11.20 3.01 -5.16
C SER A 53 -11.34 2.52 -6.61
N GLU A 54 -11.33 1.21 -6.87
CA GLU A 54 -11.57 0.59 -8.18
C GLU A 54 -13.05 0.15 -8.37
N GLU A 55 -14.00 0.87 -7.78
CA GLU A 55 -15.44 0.77 -8.07
C GLU A 55 -15.95 1.94 -8.94
#